data_AF-A0AAX2ZKH0-F1
#
_entry.id   AF-A0AAX2ZKH0-F1
#
_cell.length_a   1.000
_cell.length_b   1.000
_cell.length_c   1.000
_cell.angle_alpha   90.00
_cell.angle_beta   90.00
_cell.angle_gamma   90.00
#
_symmetry.space_group_name_H-M   'P 1'
#
loop_
_entity.id
_entity.type
_entity.pdbx_description
1 polymer ?
#
loop_
_entity_poly.entity_id
_entity_poly.type
_entity_poly.pdbx_seq_one_letter_code
_entity_poly.pdbx_strand_id
1 'polypeptide(L)'
;MIDKKLIYTSINFIIGVLNIIVIMPLVLAFGLVILALCLVNIALFVAFALGVLKIFIPSLPVNFGVSNIILKLLVICIVAIAGYYLYKLLSVFIPQYLSFVVIYMKKSFTFNIV
;
A
#
# COMPACT_ATOMS: atom_id res chain seq x y z
N MET A 1 36.63 -30.15 13.42
CA MET A 1 36.04 -28.89 13.95
C MET A 1 35.84 -27.84 12.84
N ILE A 2 36.66 -27.86 11.79
CA ILE A 2 36.55 -27.01 10.60
C ILE A 2 35.31 -27.37 9.75
N ASP A 3 34.99 -28.66 9.59
CA ASP A 3 33.86 -29.11 8.76
C ASP A 3 32.49 -28.61 9.23
N LYS A 4 32.26 -28.61 10.55
CA LYS A 4 31.02 -28.09 11.13
C LYS A 4 30.84 -26.59 10.87
N LYS A 5 31.94 -25.83 10.87
CA LYS A 5 31.93 -24.38 10.61
C LYS A 5 31.67 -24.07 9.14
N LEU A 6 32.22 -24.89 8.24
CA LEU A 6 32.02 -24.79 6.79
C LEU A 6 30.57 -25.13 6.40
N ILE A 7 30.02 -26.22 6.93
CA ILE A 7 28.61 -26.60 6.74
C ILE A 7 27.66 -25.50 7.20
N TYR A 8 27.90 -24.92 8.39
CA TYR A 8 27.07 -23.86 8.94
C TYR A 8 27.10 -22.59 8.08
N THR A 9 28.28 -22.25 7.55
CA THR A 9 28.46 -21.10 6.65
C THR A 9 27.71 -21.31 5.33
N SER A 10 27.80 -22.51 4.75
CA SER A 10 27.09 -22.86 3.51
C SER A 10 25.57 -22.85 3.69
N ILE A 11 25.07 -23.35 4.83
CA ILE A 11 23.63 -23.31 5.14
C ILE A 11 23.13 -21.86 5.25
N ASN A 12 23.84 -21.01 6.00
CA ASN A 12 23.48 -19.59 6.12
C ASN A 12 23.51 -18.87 4.78
N PHE A 13 24.47 -19.20 3.91
CA PHE A 13 24.53 -18.67 2.56
C PHE A 13 23.31 -19.09 1.72
N ILE A 14 22.95 -20.37 1.73
CA ILE A 14 21.77 -20.88 1.00
C ILE A 14 20.49 -20.21 1.50
N ILE A 15 20.30 -20.08 2.82
CA ILE A 15 19.12 -19.41 3.39
C ILE A 15 19.09 -17.93 3.01
N GLY A 16 20.25 -17.25 2.99
CA GLY A 16 20.36 -15.87 2.54
C GLY A 16 19.95 -15.69 1.08
N VAL A 17 20.42 -16.57 0.21
CA VAL A 17 20.04 -16.57 -1.22
C VAL A 17 18.54 -16.84 -1.39
N LEU A 18 17.97 -17.80 -0.67
CA LEU A 18 16.54 -18.11 -0.69
C LEU A 18 15.68 -16.93 -0.22
N ASN A 19 16.13 -16.22 0.82
CA ASN A 19 15.45 -15.03 1.34
C ASN A 19 15.39 -13.91 0.27
N ILE A 20 16.49 -13.70 -0.47
CA ILE A 20 16.54 -12.71 -1.56
C ILE A 20 15.68 -13.14 -2.75
N ILE A 21 15.68 -14.42 -3.11
CA ILE A 21 14.95 -14.89 -4.30
C ILE A 21 13.43 -14.97 -4.05
N VAL A 22 13.00 -15.33 -2.85
CA VAL A 22 11.58 -15.63 -2.57
C VAL A 22 10.92 -14.52 -1.74
N ILE A 23 11.53 -14.16 -0.61
CA ILE A 23 10.88 -13.27 0.35
C ILE A 23 10.96 -11.82 -0.15
N MET A 24 12.09 -11.38 -0.70
CA MET A 24 12.24 -10.00 -1.17
C MET A 24 11.24 -9.61 -2.28
N PRO A 25 10.98 -10.43 -3.33
CA PRO A 25 9.93 -10.14 -4.30
C PRO A 25 8.54 -10.09 -3.69
N LEU A 26 8.26 -10.93 -2.69
CA LEU A 26 6.97 -10.95 -2.00
C LEU A 26 6.77 -9.67 -1.16
N VAL A 27 7.81 -9.21 -0.47
CA VAL A 27 7.80 -7.93 0.24
C VAL A 27 7.57 -6.78 -0.73
N LEU A 28 8.26 -6.75 -1.88
CA LEU A 28 8.07 -5.73 -2.91
C LEU A 28 6.66 -5.76 -3.52
N ALA A 29 6.12 -6.95 -3.80
CA ALA A 29 4.76 -7.10 -4.32
C ALA A 29 3.72 -6.56 -3.33
N PHE A 30 3.86 -6.85 -2.03
CA PHE A 30 3.02 -6.24 -0.99
C PHE A 30 3.15 -4.72 -0.96
N GLY A 31 4.35 -4.18 -1.15
CA GLY A 31 4.59 -2.74 -1.23
C GLY A 31 3.85 -2.09 -2.40
N LEU A 32 3.84 -2.74 -3.57
CA LEU A 32 3.08 -2.29 -4.74
C LEU A 32 1.57 -2.29 -4.49
N VAL A 33 1.04 -3.30 -3.79
CA VAL A 33 -0.38 -3.34 -3.41
C VAL A 33 -0.72 -2.17 -2.49
N ILE A 34 0.09 -1.89 -1.48
CA ILE A 34 -0.11 -0.75 -0.58
C ILE A 34 -0.06 0.57 -1.36
N LEU A 35 0.91 0.71 -2.26
CA LEU A 35 1.02 1.90 -3.12
C LEU A 35 -0.21 2.08 -4.01
N ALA A 36 -0.72 1.01 -4.61
CA ALA A 36 -1.94 1.05 -5.42
C ALA A 36 -3.15 1.49 -4.58
N LEU A 37 -3.30 0.97 -3.36
CA LEU A 37 -4.36 1.39 -2.44
C LEU A 37 -4.24 2.87 -2.05
N CYS A 38 -3.02 3.38 -1.84
CA CYS A 38 -2.79 4.81 -1.62
C CYS A 38 -3.24 5.66 -2.81
N LEU A 39 -2.93 5.24 -4.05
CA LEU A 39 -3.38 5.94 -5.26
C LEU A 39 -4.91 5.94 -5.39
N VAL A 40 -5.57 4.82 -5.08
CA VAL A 40 -7.03 4.74 -5.02
C VAL A 40 -7.60 5.71 -3.98
N ASN A 41 -6.98 5.80 -2.80
CA ASN A 41 -7.42 6.73 -1.77
C ASN A 41 -7.31 8.20 -2.21
N ILE A 42 -6.23 8.56 -2.89
CA ILE A 42 -6.06 9.91 -3.47
C ILE A 42 -7.12 10.16 -4.54
N ALA A 43 -7.38 9.19 -5.42
CA ALA A 43 -8.40 9.31 -6.45
C ALA A 43 -9.81 9.52 -5.87
N LEU A 44 -10.15 8.79 -4.79
CA LEU A 44 -11.42 8.97 -4.07
C LEU A 44 -11.52 10.36 -3.45
N PHE A 45 -10.43 10.87 -2.86
CA PHE A 45 -10.41 12.23 -2.31
C PHE A 45 -10.62 13.29 -3.39
N VAL A 46 -9.94 13.17 -4.53
CA VAL A 46 -10.11 14.10 -5.66
C VAL A 46 -11.53 14.01 -6.22
N ALA A 47 -12.09 12.80 -6.36
CA ALA A 47 -13.46 12.61 -6.81
C ALA A 47 -14.47 13.25 -5.87
N PHE A 48 -14.27 13.12 -4.56
CA PHE A 48 -15.08 13.80 -3.55
C PHE A 48 -14.97 15.32 -3.69
N ALA A 49 -13.75 15.88 -3.74
CA ALA A 49 -13.52 17.31 -3.85
C ALA A 49 -14.17 17.90 -5.12
N LEU A 50 -13.96 17.27 -6.27
CA LEU A 50 -14.58 17.67 -7.53
C LEU A 50 -16.11 17.51 -7.51
N GLY A 51 -16.62 16.50 -6.81
CA GLY A 51 -18.06 16.27 -6.62
C GLY A 51 -18.72 17.38 -5.83
N VAL A 52 -18.12 17.74 -4.69
CA VAL A 52 -18.57 18.87 -3.86
C VAL A 52 -18.46 20.18 -4.66
N LEU A 53 -17.34 20.41 -5.34
CA LEU A 53 -17.12 21.63 -6.13
C LEU A 53 -18.17 21.80 -7.24
N LYS A 54 -18.57 20.69 -7.90
CA LYS A 54 -19.60 20.68 -8.94
C LYS A 54 -21.00 21.04 -8.42
N ILE A 55 -21.29 20.83 -7.13
CA ILE A 55 -22.55 21.28 -6.51
C ILE A 55 -22.57 22.81 -6.44
N PHE A 56 -21.45 23.43 -6.05
CA PHE A 56 -21.36 24.89 -5.90
C PHE A 56 -21.12 25.61 -7.24
N ILE A 57 -20.42 24.96 -8.18
CA ILE A 57 -20.06 25.52 -9.50
C ILE A 57 -20.55 24.55 -10.58
N PRO A 58 -21.81 24.68 -11.05
CA PRO A 58 -22.39 23.77 -12.03
C PRO A 58 -21.72 23.80 -13.40
N SER A 59 -20.93 24.84 -13.71
CA SER A 59 -20.21 25.00 -14.98
C SER A 59 -18.94 24.15 -15.10
N LEU A 60 -18.47 23.53 -14.02
CA LEU A 60 -17.30 22.64 -14.06
C LEU A 60 -17.50 21.50 -15.07
N PRO A 61 -16.52 21.17 -15.93
CA PRO A 61 -16.62 20.07 -16.89
C PRO A 61 -16.45 18.68 -16.23
N VAL A 62 -16.96 18.51 -15.01
CA VAL A 62 -16.96 17.26 -14.26
C VAL A 62 -18.38 16.69 -14.32
N ASN A 63 -18.51 15.48 -14.86
CA ASN A 63 -19.79 14.79 -14.95
C ASN A 63 -19.70 13.41 -14.30
N PHE A 64 -20.55 13.18 -13.30
CA PHE A 64 -20.65 11.89 -12.59
C PHE A 64 -21.59 10.91 -13.30
N GLY A 65 -22.05 11.22 -14.53
CA GLY A 65 -22.98 10.39 -15.30
C GLY A 65 -24.41 10.43 -14.76
N VAL A 66 -24.72 11.39 -13.90
CA VAL A 66 -25.98 11.48 -13.16
C VAL A 66 -26.56 12.89 -13.31
N SER A 67 -27.83 12.98 -13.72
CA SER A 67 -28.53 14.27 -13.90
C SER A 67 -29.17 14.77 -12.61
N ASN A 68 -29.70 13.88 -11.77
CA ASN A 68 -30.45 14.23 -10.56
C ASN A 68 -29.53 14.69 -9.40
N ILE A 69 -29.86 15.83 -8.77
CA ILE A 69 -29.11 16.43 -7.67
C ILE A 69 -29.03 15.52 -6.44
N ILE A 70 -30.11 14.81 -6.10
CA ILE A 70 -30.18 13.91 -4.94
C ILE A 70 -29.20 12.75 -5.16
N LEU A 71 -29.18 12.22 -6.37
CA LEU A 71 -28.35 11.07 -6.72
C LEU A 71 -26.86 11.46 -6.78
N LYS A 72 -26.52 12.68 -7.23
CA LYS A 72 -25.15 13.23 -7.14
C LYS A 72 -24.68 13.32 -5.69
N LEU A 73 -25.53 13.83 -4.80
CA LEU A 73 -25.21 13.97 -3.38
C LEU A 73 -24.98 12.59 -2.73
N LEU A 74 -25.80 11.61 -3.10
CA LEU A 74 -25.66 10.22 -2.65
C LEU A 74 -24.32 9.61 -3.12
N VAL A 75 -23.94 9.81 -4.39
CA VAL A 75 -22.63 9.37 -4.91
C VAL A 75 -21.48 10.00 -4.14
N ILE A 76 -21.54 11.31 -3.87
CA ILE A 76 -20.52 12.02 -3.09
C ILE A 76 -20.40 11.45 -1.68
N CYS A 77 -21.52 11.16 -1.02
CA CYS A 77 -21.54 10.52 0.29
C CYS A 77 -20.89 9.12 0.27
N ILE A 78 -21.22 8.28 -0.72
CA ILE A 78 -20.61 6.94 -0.86
C ILE A 78 -19.10 7.07 -1.06
N VAL A 79 -18.65 7.96 -1.94
CA VAL A 79 -17.22 8.20 -2.20
C VAL A 79 -16.50 8.68 -0.94
N ALA A 80 -17.12 9.59 -0.17
CA ALA A 80 -16.57 10.06 1.11
C ALA A 80 -16.41 8.93 2.13
N ILE A 81 -17.44 8.08 2.26
CA ILE A 81 -17.42 6.93 3.17
C ILE A 81 -16.33 5.93 2.75
N ALA A 82 -16.29 5.58 1.46
CA ALA A 82 -15.29 4.65 0.92
C ALA A 82 -13.87 5.19 1.12
N GLY A 83 -13.62 6.47 0.82
CA GLY A 83 -12.34 7.12 1.03
C GLY A 83 -11.95 7.15 2.51
N TYR A 84 -12.88 7.45 3.42
CA TYR A 84 -12.61 7.46 4.85
C TYR A 84 -12.20 6.09 5.40
N TYR A 85 -12.92 5.03 5.05
CA TYR A 85 -12.57 3.67 5.49
C TYR A 85 -11.25 3.20 4.90
N LEU A 86 -11.01 3.50 3.62
CA LEU A 86 -9.74 3.16 2.97
C LEU A 86 -8.56 3.90 3.60
N TYR A 87 -8.70 5.20 3.87
CA TYR A 87 -7.71 5.99 4.60
C TYR A 87 -7.44 5.40 5.99
N LYS A 88 -8.49 5.07 6.75
CA LYS A 88 -8.34 4.48 8.09
C LYS A 88 -7.58 3.17 8.04
N LEU A 89 -7.88 2.30 7.07
CA LEU A 89 -7.15 1.05 6.86
C LEU A 89 -5.68 1.33 6.53
N LEU A 90 -5.42 2.16 5.52
CA LEU A 90 -4.05 2.53 5.10
C LEU A 90 -3.23 3.15 6.24
N SER A 91 -3.84 3.96 7.10
CA SER A 91 -3.17 4.60 8.24
C SER A 91 -2.61 3.61 9.25
N VAL A 92 -3.18 2.40 9.33
CA VAL A 92 -2.70 1.32 10.20
C VAL A 92 -1.67 0.46 9.49
N PHE A 93 -1.93 0.10 8.22
CA PHE A 93 -1.08 -0.83 7.49
C PHE A 93 0.23 -0.21 6.98
N ILE A 94 0.24 1.06 6.55
CA ILE A 94 1.44 1.71 6.01
C ILE A 94 2.56 1.77 7.06
N PRO A 95 2.35 2.27 8.30
CA PRO A 95 3.43 2.35 9.28
C PRO A 95 3.95 0.97 9.69
N GLN A 96 3.05 -0.01 9.83
CA GLN A 96 3.41 -1.38 10.17
C GLN A 96 4.27 -2.03 9.06
N TYR A 97 3.86 -1.86 7.80
CA TYR A 97 4.61 -2.37 6.67
C TYR A 97 5.97 -1.68 6.53
N LEU A 98 6.05 -0.35 6.66
CA LEU A 98 7.32 0.37 6.61
C LEU A 98 8.28 -0.07 7.72
N SER A 99 7.78 -0.23 8.94
CA SER A 99 8.56 -0.76 10.07
C SER A 99 9.10 -2.17 9.77
N PHE A 100 8.24 -3.06 9.26
CA PHE A 100 8.61 -4.39 8.84
C PHE A 100 9.70 -4.39 7.75
N VAL A 101 9.54 -3.58 6.71
CA VAL A 101 10.52 -3.46 5.61
C VAL A 101 11.88 -2.98 6.14
N VAL A 102 11.90 -1.99 7.03
CA VAL A 102 13.17 -1.50 7.62
C VAL A 102 13.87 -2.60 8.44
N ILE A 103 13.12 -3.35 9.25
CA ILE A 103 13.66 -4.47 10.03
C ILE A 103 14.17 -5.57 9.09
N TYR A 104 13.39 -5.91 8.07
CA TYR A 104 13.73 -6.92 7.07
C TYR A 104 15.01 -6.56 6.29
N MET A 105 15.11 -5.31 5.83
CA MET A 105 16.29 -4.81 5.12
C MET A 105 17.54 -4.88 6.01
N LYS A 106 17.45 -4.43 7.28
CA LYS A 106 18.57 -4.52 8.22
C LYS A 106 19.07 -5.95 8.43
N LYS A 107 18.15 -6.92 8.60
CA LYS A 107 18.49 -8.34 8.76
C LYS A 107 19.06 -8.94 7.47
N SER A 108 18.53 -8.56 6.32
CA SER A 108 18.96 -9.08 5.03
C SER A 108 20.35 -8.58 4.62
N PHE A 109 20.68 -7.30 4.85
CA PHE A 109 22.02 -6.75 4.52
C PHE A 109 23.13 -7.20 5.46
N THR A 110 22.81 -7.50 6.72
CA THR A 110 23.81 -7.97 7.68
C THR A 110 24.14 -9.46 7.51
N PHE A 111 23.41 -10.19 6.66
CA PHE A 111 23.44 -11.67 6.58
C PHE A 111 23.37 -12.33 7.97
N ASN A 112 22.81 -11.63 8.96
CA ASN A 112 22.57 -12.15 10.30
C ASN A 112 21.27 -12.93 10.26
N ILE A 113 21.34 -14.07 9.59
CA ILE A 113 20.38 -15.15 9.74
C ILE A 113 20.89 -15.93 10.95
N VAL A 114 20.39 -15.55 12.13
CA VAL A 114 20.51 -16.37 13.34
C VAL A 114 19.52 -17.50 13.22
#